data_AF-A0A419IW20-F1
#
_entry.id   AF-A0A419IW20-F1
#
_cell.length_a   1.000
_cell.length_b   1.000
_cell.length_c   1.000
_cell.angle_alpha   90.00
_cell.angle_beta   90.00
_cell.angle_gamma   90.00
#
_symmetry.space_group_name_H-M   'P 1'
#
loop_
_entity.id
_entity.type
_entity.pdbx_description
1 polymer ?
#
loop_
_entity_poly.entity_id
_entity_poly.type
_entity_poly.pdbx_seq_one_letter_code
_entity_poly.pdbx_strand_id
1 'polypeptide(L)'
;MRQKPDDIFTPQGRLADVAENPNLDFLMNVFNIPRVFGVSGFGGNWTVGKHSFATALIALFWARFNTFAPAKRDALVTAALTHDLHEAVTGDILPMFKSPEITKHLDRIQKNIINSLGITLDPTLTTDLKIVDLTAFLYEVKQVSPSLLQPKKIKLAQTIFDKQKTILLAFCTKQGIAKRHITRFLATLDL
;
A
#
# COMPACT_ATOMS: atom_id res chain seq x y z
N MET A 1 -22.58 -27.97 -9.08
CA MET A 1 -23.14 -27.20 -7.96
C MET A 1 -22.40 -25.87 -7.89
N ARG A 2 -23.10 -24.72 -7.94
CA ARG A 2 -22.49 -23.43 -7.57
C ARG A 2 -22.59 -23.32 -6.05
N GLN A 3 -21.46 -23.41 -5.35
CA GLN A 3 -21.42 -23.06 -3.92
C GLN A 3 -21.82 -21.60 -3.79
N LYS A 4 -22.76 -21.29 -2.88
CA LYS A 4 -23.08 -19.89 -2.57
C LYS A 4 -22.00 -19.36 -1.64
N PRO A 5 -21.64 -18.07 -1.70
CA PRO A 5 -20.69 -17.46 -0.76
C PRO A 5 -21.02 -17.73 0.71
N ASP A 6 -22.31 -17.84 1.03
CA ASP A 6 -22.85 -18.15 2.37
C ASP A 6 -22.46 -19.55 2.88
N ASP A 7 -22.10 -20.46 1.96
CA ASP A 7 -21.73 -21.85 2.26
C ASP A 7 -20.20 -22.03 2.42
N ILE A 8 -19.41 -20.99 2.18
CA ILE A 8 -17.94 -21.06 2.23
C ILE A 8 -17.46 -20.69 3.64
N PHE A 9 -16.92 -21.68 4.35
CA PHE A 9 -16.21 -21.47 5.62
C PHE A 9 -14.72 -21.26 5.36
N THR A 10 -14.20 -20.17 5.92
CA THR A 10 -12.77 -19.88 6.03
C THR A 10 -12.32 -20.16 7.47
N PRO A 11 -11.01 -20.32 7.74
CA PRO A 11 -10.50 -20.34 9.11
C PRO A 11 -10.92 -19.12 9.95
N GLN A 12 -11.29 -18.02 9.29
CA GLN A 12 -11.71 -16.76 9.90
C GLN A 12 -13.24 -16.63 10.07
N GLY A 13 -14.03 -17.60 9.62
CA GLY A 13 -15.50 -17.58 9.68
C GLY A 13 -16.17 -17.76 8.31
N ARG A 14 -17.49 -17.55 8.24
CA ARG A 14 -18.23 -17.62 6.96
C ARG A 14 -17.81 -16.47 6.06
N LEU A 15 -17.55 -16.75 4.79
CA LEU A 15 -17.05 -15.77 3.84
C LEU A 15 -17.99 -14.56 3.68
N ALA A 16 -19.31 -14.80 3.67
CA ALA A 16 -20.31 -13.73 3.61
C ALA A 16 -20.19 -12.77 4.81
N ASP A 17 -20.05 -13.30 6.03
CA ASP A 17 -19.94 -12.50 7.25
C ASP A 17 -18.61 -11.76 7.32
N VAL A 18 -17.51 -12.44 7.00
CA VAL A 18 -16.15 -11.88 7.09
C VAL A 18 -15.90 -10.80 6.02
N ALA A 19 -16.55 -10.89 4.85
CA ALA A 19 -16.46 -9.88 3.80
C ALA A 19 -17.20 -8.57 4.15
N GLU A 20 -18.14 -8.62 5.08
CA GLU A 20 -18.89 -7.45 5.56
C GLU A 20 -18.39 -6.94 6.91
N ASN A 21 -17.98 -7.86 7.78
CA ASN A 21 -17.51 -7.61 9.15
C ASN A 21 -16.20 -8.39 9.40
N PRO A 22 -15.08 -7.93 8.83
CA PRO A 22 -13.79 -8.58 9.00
C PRO A 22 -13.36 -8.58 10.49
N ASN A 23 -12.96 -9.74 10.99
CA ASN A 23 -12.34 -9.86 12.31
C ASN A 23 -10.83 -9.55 12.24
N LEU A 24 -10.18 -9.49 13.41
CA LEU A 24 -8.76 -9.16 13.49
C LEU A 24 -7.88 -10.18 12.75
N ASP A 25 -8.15 -11.48 12.89
CA ASP A 25 -7.36 -12.54 12.22
C ASP A 25 -7.41 -12.40 10.70
N PHE A 26 -8.57 -12.01 10.19
CA PHE A 26 -8.76 -11.70 8.79
C PHE A 26 -7.92 -10.51 8.34
N LEU A 27 -7.95 -9.40 9.08
CA LEU A 27 -7.15 -8.21 8.76
C LEU A 27 -5.65 -8.50 8.87
N MET A 28 -5.23 -9.28 9.86
CA MET A 28 -3.84 -9.67 10.05
C MET A 28 -3.29 -10.53 8.91
N ASN A 29 -4.17 -11.11 8.07
CA ASN A 29 -3.75 -11.84 6.88
C ASN A 29 -2.92 -11.00 5.91
N VAL A 30 -3.04 -9.66 5.91
CA VAL A 30 -2.17 -8.77 5.11
C VAL A 30 -0.68 -9.00 5.34
N PHE A 31 -0.28 -9.45 6.54
CA PHE A 31 1.12 -9.78 6.82
C PHE A 31 1.58 -11.10 6.21
N ASN A 32 0.65 -11.94 5.77
CA ASN A 32 0.91 -13.20 5.07
C ASN A 32 0.78 -13.07 3.55
N ILE A 33 0.09 -12.03 3.06
CA ILE A 33 -0.03 -11.79 1.62
C ILE A 33 1.28 -11.21 1.09
N PRO A 34 2.01 -11.94 0.21
CA PRO A 34 3.21 -11.39 -0.39
C PRO A 34 2.84 -10.28 -1.37
N ARG A 35 3.68 -9.26 -1.47
CA ARG A 35 3.55 -8.28 -2.55
C ARG A 35 3.89 -8.93 -3.88
N VAL A 36 3.27 -8.52 -4.98
CA VAL A 36 3.61 -9.04 -6.30
C VAL A 36 5.06 -8.72 -6.67
N PHE A 37 5.56 -7.58 -6.20
CA PHE A 37 7.00 -7.30 -6.23
C PHE A 37 7.81 -8.35 -5.44
N GLY A 38 7.35 -8.73 -4.24
CA GLY A 38 7.87 -9.82 -3.41
C GLY A 38 8.01 -11.15 -4.15
N VAL A 39 6.92 -11.61 -4.78
CA VAL A 39 6.87 -12.91 -5.49
C VAL A 39 7.51 -12.90 -6.88
N SER A 40 7.95 -11.74 -7.38
CA SER A 40 8.69 -11.65 -8.66
C SER A 40 10.08 -12.33 -8.64
N GLY A 41 10.52 -12.86 -7.48
CA GLY A 41 11.87 -13.41 -7.28
C GLY A 41 12.92 -12.33 -6.94
N PHE A 42 12.46 -11.08 -6.78
CA PHE A 42 13.26 -9.91 -6.45
C PHE A 42 12.83 -9.26 -5.14
N GLY A 43 11.53 -9.08 -4.87
CA GLY A 43 11.06 -8.27 -3.74
C GLY A 43 11.22 -8.86 -2.34
N GLY A 44 12.06 -9.88 -2.15
CA GLY A 44 12.34 -10.47 -0.85
C GLY A 44 11.10 -11.00 -0.13
N ASN A 45 11.05 -10.84 1.20
CA ASN A 45 9.95 -11.27 2.05
C ASN A 45 8.91 -10.15 2.31
N TRP A 46 8.77 -9.19 1.38
CA TRP A 46 7.83 -8.09 1.52
C TRP A 46 6.38 -8.58 1.38
N THR A 47 5.56 -8.17 2.32
CA THR A 47 4.14 -8.48 2.40
C THR A 47 3.33 -7.19 2.44
N VAL A 48 2.03 -7.28 2.16
CA VAL A 48 1.13 -6.11 2.17
C VAL A 48 1.14 -5.42 3.53
N GLY A 49 1.18 -6.20 4.61
CA GLY A 49 1.28 -5.66 5.97
C GLY A 49 2.56 -4.88 6.22
N LYS A 50 3.72 -5.38 5.74
CA LYS A 50 4.99 -4.65 5.84
C LYS A 50 4.95 -3.34 5.05
N HIS A 51 4.37 -3.36 3.86
CA HIS A 51 4.17 -2.16 3.03
C HIS A 51 3.30 -1.12 3.72
N SER A 52 2.14 -1.54 4.22
CA SER A 52 1.21 -0.64 4.92
C SER A 52 1.85 -0.03 6.16
N PHE A 53 2.61 -0.81 6.92
CA PHE A 53 3.37 -0.31 8.06
C PHE A 53 4.49 0.67 7.64
N ALA A 54 5.27 0.35 6.60
CA ALA A 54 6.28 1.27 6.07
C ALA A 54 5.66 2.59 5.56
N THR A 55 4.51 2.50 4.89
CA THR A 55 3.73 3.66 4.42
C THR A 55 3.27 4.53 5.58
N ALA A 56 2.82 3.93 6.70
CA ALA A 56 2.45 4.66 7.91
C ALA A 56 3.64 5.36 8.58
N LEU A 57 4.81 4.71 8.62
CA LEU A 57 6.03 5.36 9.12
C LEU A 57 6.45 6.53 8.20
N ILE A 58 6.40 6.34 6.88
CA ILE A 58 6.69 7.40 5.91
C ILE A 58 5.68 8.54 6.01
N ALA A 59 4.41 8.26 6.33
CA ALA A 59 3.41 9.28 6.63
C ALA A 59 3.80 10.16 7.83
N LEU A 60 4.43 9.60 8.87
CA LEU A 60 4.96 10.39 9.99
C LEU A 60 6.09 11.33 9.53
N PHE A 61 7.02 10.83 8.70
CA PHE A 61 8.08 11.67 8.11
C PHE A 61 7.51 12.75 7.21
N TRP A 62 6.53 12.43 6.37
CA TRP A 62 5.86 13.36 5.47
C TRP A 62 5.12 14.45 6.25
N ALA A 63 4.35 14.06 7.27
CA ALA A 63 3.64 14.99 8.14
C ALA A 63 4.60 15.94 8.87
N ARG A 64 5.72 15.42 9.39
CA ARG A 64 6.77 16.24 10.00
C ARG A 64 7.39 17.20 8.99
N PHE A 65 7.73 16.71 7.79
CA PHE A 65 8.37 17.50 6.73
C PHE A 65 7.48 18.67 6.27
N ASN A 66 6.16 18.47 6.26
CA ASN A 66 5.18 19.50 5.88
C ASN A 66 4.57 20.24 7.07
N THR A 67 5.03 20.00 8.30
CA THR A 67 4.53 20.65 9.53
C THR A 67 3.00 20.49 9.68
N PHE A 68 2.47 19.30 9.41
CA PHE A 68 1.05 19.03 9.57
C PHE A 68 0.62 19.11 11.04
N ALA A 69 -0.59 19.62 11.28
CA ALA A 69 -1.22 19.55 12.59
C ALA A 69 -1.40 18.09 13.04
N PRO A 70 -1.38 17.79 14.36
CA PRO A 70 -1.51 16.42 14.87
C PRO A 70 -2.71 15.67 14.31
N ALA A 71 -3.89 16.32 14.21
CA ALA A 71 -5.08 15.70 13.65
C ALA A 71 -4.91 15.25 12.19
N LYS A 72 -4.28 16.08 11.34
CA LYS A 72 -4.02 15.74 9.94
C LYS A 72 -2.98 14.61 9.82
N ARG A 73 -1.95 14.63 10.67
CA ARG A 73 -0.96 13.55 10.77
C ARG A 73 -1.63 12.23 11.13
N ASP A 74 -2.44 12.22 12.17
CA ASP A 74 -3.07 10.99 12.70
C ASP A 74 -4.07 10.42 11.70
N ALA A 75 -4.83 11.28 11.00
CA ALA A 75 -5.69 10.87 9.90
C ALA A 75 -4.89 10.27 8.72
N LEU A 76 -3.75 10.85 8.35
CA LEU A 76 -2.90 10.31 7.29
C LEU A 76 -2.26 8.98 7.68
N VAL A 77 -1.79 8.83 8.92
CA VAL A 77 -1.24 7.56 9.43
C VAL A 77 -2.32 6.49 9.44
N THR A 78 -3.54 6.82 9.88
CA THR A 78 -4.68 5.90 9.85
C THR A 78 -5.02 5.47 8.42
N ALA A 79 -5.08 6.42 7.48
CA ALA A 79 -5.27 6.13 6.07
C ALA A 79 -4.16 5.22 5.52
N ALA A 80 -2.90 5.51 5.84
CA ALA A 80 -1.74 4.70 5.41
C ALA A 80 -1.78 3.27 5.96
N LEU A 81 -2.17 3.08 7.23
CA LEU A 81 -2.31 1.74 7.82
C LEU A 81 -3.42 0.91 7.18
N THR A 82 -4.44 1.57 6.64
CA THR A 82 -5.67 0.90 6.22
C THR A 82 -5.90 0.83 4.72
N HIS A 83 -5.12 1.53 3.90
CA HIS A 83 -5.38 1.69 2.46
C HIS A 83 -5.42 0.38 1.66
N ASP A 84 -4.64 -0.62 2.07
CA ASP A 84 -4.54 -1.93 1.40
C ASP A 84 -5.25 -3.06 2.17
N LEU A 85 -6.16 -2.76 3.11
CA LEU A 85 -6.85 -3.81 3.87
C LEU A 85 -7.71 -4.73 2.99
N HIS A 86 -8.22 -4.23 1.86
CA HIS A 86 -8.93 -5.07 0.88
C HIS A 86 -8.07 -6.24 0.37
N GLU A 87 -6.74 -6.12 0.38
CA GLU A 87 -5.83 -7.17 -0.08
C GLU A 87 -5.77 -8.36 0.90
N ALA A 88 -6.27 -8.22 2.13
CA ALA A 88 -6.53 -9.35 3.01
C ALA A 88 -7.51 -10.36 2.39
N VAL A 89 -8.43 -9.86 1.55
CA VAL A 89 -9.46 -10.63 0.84
C VAL A 89 -8.97 -11.04 -0.54
N THR A 90 -8.36 -10.10 -1.26
CA THR A 90 -8.12 -10.24 -2.70
C THR A 90 -6.71 -10.72 -3.06
N GLY A 91 -5.79 -10.69 -2.09
CA GLY A 91 -4.37 -10.69 -2.38
C GLY A 91 -3.92 -9.38 -3.04
N ASP A 92 -2.61 -9.25 -3.25
CA ASP A 92 -2.02 -8.14 -4.01
C ASP A 92 -2.25 -8.38 -5.51
N ILE A 93 -3.02 -7.49 -6.15
CA ILE A 93 -3.34 -7.56 -7.57
C ILE A 93 -2.51 -6.52 -8.32
N LEU A 94 -1.74 -6.96 -9.32
CA LEU A 94 -0.96 -6.03 -10.15
C LEU A 94 -1.85 -4.99 -10.83
N PRO A 95 -1.38 -3.74 -10.94
CA PRO A 95 -2.13 -2.67 -11.60
C PRO A 95 -2.63 -3.02 -13.01
N MET A 96 -1.87 -3.80 -13.79
CA MET A 96 -2.26 -4.23 -15.15
C MET A 96 -3.48 -5.16 -15.20
N PHE A 97 -3.84 -5.78 -14.07
CA PHE A 97 -5.02 -6.63 -13.95
C PHE A 97 -6.20 -5.92 -13.28
N LYS A 98 -6.05 -4.66 -12.85
CA LYS A 98 -7.15 -3.87 -12.25
C LYS A 98 -8.02 -3.27 -13.36
N SER A 99 -8.98 -4.04 -13.87
CA SER A 99 -10.04 -3.52 -14.74
C SER A 99 -10.96 -2.55 -13.96
N PRO A 100 -11.78 -1.72 -14.63
CA PRO A 100 -12.76 -0.87 -13.95
C PRO A 100 -13.72 -1.66 -13.03
N GLU A 101 -14.14 -2.84 -13.47
CA GLU A 101 -15.03 -3.73 -12.71
C GLU A 101 -14.33 -4.28 -11.46
N ILE A 102 -13.08 -4.72 -11.61
CA ILE A 102 -12.26 -5.18 -10.48
C ILE A 102 -12.07 -4.04 -9.49
N THR A 103 -11.70 -2.85 -9.95
CA THR A 103 -11.50 -1.66 -9.10
C THR A 103 -12.76 -1.35 -8.29
N LYS A 104 -13.94 -1.35 -8.92
CA LYS A 104 -15.22 -1.15 -8.23
C LYS A 104 -15.48 -2.20 -7.13
N HIS A 105 -15.08 -3.45 -7.36
CA HIS A 105 -15.18 -4.48 -6.33
C HIS A 105 -14.18 -4.30 -5.19
N LEU A 106 -12.93 -3.93 -5.49
CA LEU A 106 -11.92 -3.61 -4.48
C LEU A 106 -12.38 -2.43 -3.60
N ASP A 107 -12.88 -1.36 -4.21
CA ASP A 107 -13.38 -0.18 -3.49
C ASP A 107 -14.56 -0.53 -2.57
N ARG A 108 -15.47 -1.41 -3.02
CA ARG A 108 -16.58 -1.89 -2.19
C ARG A 108 -16.09 -2.67 -0.97
N ILE A 109 -15.14 -3.59 -1.18
CA ILE A 109 -14.54 -4.38 -0.10
C ILE A 109 -13.83 -3.45 0.89
N GLN A 110 -12.98 -2.56 0.39
CA GLN A 110 -12.27 -1.56 1.20
C GLN A 110 -13.26 -0.73 2.02
N LYS A 111 -14.33 -0.24 1.41
CA LYS A 111 -15.36 0.55 2.09
C LYS A 111 -16.06 -0.23 3.20
N ASN A 112 -16.39 -1.51 2.97
CA ASN A 112 -17.00 -2.34 4.01
C ASN A 112 -16.07 -2.49 5.22
N ILE A 113 -14.78 -2.78 4.98
CA ILE A 113 -13.77 -2.90 6.03
C ILE A 113 -13.60 -1.59 6.82
N ILE A 114 -13.49 -0.46 6.13
CA ILE A 114 -13.34 0.85 6.77
C ILE A 114 -14.57 1.19 7.63
N ASN A 115 -15.77 0.90 7.12
CA ASN A 115 -17.01 1.11 7.85
C ASN A 115 -17.12 0.21 9.08
N SER A 116 -16.75 -1.07 8.98
CA SER A 116 -16.81 -2.01 10.11
C SER A 116 -15.84 -1.63 11.23
N LEU A 117 -14.73 -0.96 10.89
CA LEU A 117 -13.77 -0.43 11.86
C LEU A 117 -14.16 0.93 12.44
N GLY A 118 -15.25 1.55 11.96
CA GLY A 118 -15.66 2.90 12.38
C GLY A 118 -14.68 3.99 11.96
N ILE A 119 -13.87 3.76 10.92
CA ILE A 119 -12.85 4.69 10.46
C ILE A 119 -13.48 5.70 9.49
N THR A 120 -13.23 6.98 9.71
CA THR A 120 -13.59 8.05 8.76
C THR A 120 -12.33 8.49 8.01
N LEU A 121 -12.28 8.22 6.71
CA LEU A 121 -11.18 8.66 5.86
C LEU A 121 -11.42 10.08 5.37
N ASP A 122 -10.44 10.96 5.60
CA ASP A 122 -10.47 12.34 5.10
C ASP A 122 -10.12 12.34 3.58
N PRO A 123 -11.06 12.70 2.69
CA PRO A 123 -10.83 12.69 1.25
C PRO A 123 -9.75 13.69 0.81
N THR A 124 -9.47 14.72 1.61
CA THR A 124 -8.43 15.71 1.33
C THR A 124 -7.02 15.12 1.42
N LEU A 125 -6.87 13.96 2.06
CA LEU A 125 -5.59 13.25 2.22
C LEU A 125 -5.25 12.34 1.05
N THR A 126 -6.10 12.21 0.03
CA THR A 126 -5.88 11.29 -1.10
C THR A 126 -4.52 11.52 -1.77
N THR A 127 -4.13 12.78 -1.97
CA THR A 127 -2.84 13.14 -2.57
C THR A 127 -1.68 12.80 -1.65
N ASP A 128 -1.78 13.15 -0.36
CA ASP A 128 -0.75 12.87 0.65
C ASP A 128 -0.54 11.35 0.79
N LEU A 129 -1.63 10.57 0.88
CA LEU A 129 -1.64 9.11 0.95
C LEU A 129 -0.92 8.51 -0.27
N LYS A 130 -1.24 8.98 -1.48
CA LYS A 130 -0.63 8.43 -2.69
C LYS A 130 0.87 8.71 -2.77
N ILE A 131 1.33 9.86 -2.26
CA ILE A 131 2.76 10.18 -2.20
C ILE A 131 3.48 9.24 -1.25
N VAL A 132 2.92 9.00 -0.06
CA VAL A 132 3.57 8.14 0.94
C VAL A 132 3.59 6.67 0.52
N ASP A 133 2.52 6.17 -0.14
CA ASP A 133 2.46 4.83 -0.75
C ASP A 133 3.56 4.67 -1.82
N LEU A 134 3.62 5.59 -2.80
CA LEU A 134 4.63 5.53 -3.86
C LEU A 134 6.07 5.64 -3.31
N THR A 135 6.25 6.40 -2.22
CA THR A 135 7.54 6.52 -1.51
C THR A 135 7.87 5.26 -0.72
N ALA A 136 6.88 4.61 -0.11
CA ALA A 136 7.05 3.32 0.56
C ALA A 136 7.55 2.27 -0.42
N PHE A 137 7.01 2.24 -1.64
CA PHE A 137 7.52 1.31 -2.65
C PHE A 137 8.99 1.60 -3.06
N LEU A 138 9.43 2.86 -3.07
CA LEU A 138 10.86 3.18 -3.26
C LEU A 138 11.72 2.62 -2.11
N TYR A 139 11.25 2.78 -0.88
CA TYR A 139 11.89 2.21 0.29
C TYR A 139 11.98 0.69 0.21
N GLU A 140 10.91 0.00 -0.21
CA GLU A 140 10.90 -1.45 -0.42
C GLU A 140 11.99 -1.90 -1.37
N VAL A 141 12.07 -1.25 -2.54
CA VAL A 141 13.06 -1.58 -3.57
C VAL A 141 14.48 -1.35 -3.05
N LYS A 142 14.70 -0.31 -2.23
CA LYS A 142 16.00 -0.06 -1.59
C LYS A 142 16.35 -1.14 -0.55
N GLN A 143 15.38 -1.61 0.25
CA GLN A 143 15.61 -2.62 1.28
C GLN A 143 15.83 -4.02 0.70
N VAL A 144 15.34 -4.26 -0.51
CA VAL A 144 15.74 -5.42 -1.28
C VAL A 144 17.20 -5.23 -1.69
N SER A 145 18.11 -5.76 -0.87
CA SER A 145 19.53 -5.83 -1.19
C SER A 145 19.81 -7.16 -1.90
N PRO A 146 19.81 -7.21 -3.24
CA PRO A 146 20.26 -8.40 -3.95
C PRO A 146 21.73 -8.64 -3.59
N SER A 147 22.08 -9.91 -3.32
CA SER A 147 23.48 -10.30 -3.10
C SER A 147 24.39 -9.71 -4.18
N LEU A 148 25.56 -9.19 -3.79
CA LEU A 148 26.61 -8.70 -4.70
C LEU A 148 26.96 -9.72 -5.80
N LEU A 149 26.71 -10.99 -5.54
CA LEU A 149 26.92 -12.11 -6.46
C LEU A 149 25.87 -12.20 -7.58
N GLN A 150 24.86 -11.32 -7.61
CA GLN A 150 23.80 -11.32 -8.64
C GLN A 150 23.63 -9.93 -9.32
N PRO A 151 24.58 -9.49 -10.17
CA PRO A 151 24.58 -8.15 -10.78
C PRO A 151 23.33 -7.82 -11.61
N LYS A 152 22.74 -8.83 -12.27
CA LYS A 152 21.49 -8.66 -13.03
C LYS A 152 20.33 -8.24 -12.12
N LYS A 153 20.30 -8.72 -10.86
CA LYS A 153 19.28 -8.33 -9.89
C LYS A 153 19.49 -6.93 -9.36
N ILE A 154 20.74 -6.51 -9.15
CA ILE A 154 21.08 -5.12 -8.80
C ILE A 154 20.58 -4.17 -9.89
N LYS A 155 20.89 -4.46 -11.16
CA LYS A 155 20.46 -3.63 -12.30
C LYS A 155 18.94 -3.55 -12.43
N LEU A 156 18.23 -4.67 -12.20
CA LEU A 156 16.78 -4.67 -12.23
C LEU A 156 16.18 -3.84 -11.08
N ALA A 157 16.68 -3.98 -9.85
CA ALA A 157 16.23 -3.19 -8.71
C ALA A 157 16.41 -1.69 -8.96
N GLN A 158 17.57 -1.27 -9.50
CA GLN A 158 17.82 0.11 -9.92
C GLN A 158 16.82 0.58 -10.99
N THR A 159 16.56 -0.26 -11.99
CA THR A 159 15.59 0.07 -13.05
C THR A 159 14.17 0.26 -12.50
N ILE A 160 13.74 -0.60 -11.58
CA ILE A 160 12.44 -0.50 -10.91
C ILE A 160 12.38 0.76 -10.05
N PHE A 161 13.45 1.04 -9.29
CA PHE A 161 13.58 2.24 -8.47
C PHE A 161 13.44 3.52 -9.31
N ASP A 162 14.20 3.64 -10.40
CA ASP A 162 14.18 4.82 -11.27
C ASP A 162 12.82 5.01 -11.95
N LYS A 163 12.19 3.91 -12.39
CA LYS A 163 10.84 3.94 -12.96
C LYS A 163 9.83 4.41 -11.91
N GLN A 164 9.90 3.89 -10.70
CA GLN A 164 8.99 4.28 -9.63
C GLN A 164 9.19 5.74 -9.19
N LYS A 165 10.44 6.20 -9.13
CA LYS A 165 10.78 7.60 -8.83
C LYS A 165 10.21 8.52 -9.91
N THR A 166 10.27 8.11 -11.17
CA THR A 166 9.65 8.83 -12.29
C THR A 166 8.13 8.90 -12.14
N ILE A 167 7.47 7.80 -11.77
CA ILE A 167 6.02 7.76 -11.52
C ILE A 167 5.64 8.73 -10.38
N LEU A 168 6.37 8.70 -9.27
CA LEU A 168 6.15 9.60 -8.13
C LEU A 168 6.28 11.07 -8.54
N LEU A 169 7.35 11.43 -9.25
CA LEU A 169 7.58 12.80 -9.70
C LEU A 169 6.52 13.29 -10.70
N ALA A 170 6.10 12.42 -11.62
CA ALA A 170 5.04 12.72 -12.57
C ALA A 170 3.69 12.92 -11.86
N PHE A 171 3.35 12.05 -10.90
CA PHE A 171 2.16 12.20 -10.07
C PHE A 171 2.17 13.52 -9.30
N CYS A 172 3.27 13.84 -8.62
CA CYS A 172 3.40 15.08 -7.85
C CYS A 172 3.27 16.32 -8.74
N THR A 173 3.87 16.30 -9.93
CA THR A 173 3.75 17.39 -10.91
C THR A 173 2.29 17.60 -11.32
N LYS A 174 1.55 16.51 -11.59
CA LYS A 174 0.11 16.55 -11.93
C LYS A 174 -0.74 17.14 -10.79
N GLN A 175 -0.35 16.91 -9.54
CA GLN A 175 -1.03 17.44 -8.35
C GLN A 175 -0.54 18.84 -7.94
N GLY A 176 0.29 19.51 -8.75
CA GLY A 176 0.81 20.85 -8.45
C GLY A 176 1.90 20.89 -7.37
N ILE A 177 2.47 19.74 -7.00
CA ILE A 177 3.53 19.65 -6.00
C ILE A 177 4.89 19.82 -6.68
N ALA A 178 5.65 20.82 -6.22
CA ALA A 178 6.94 21.15 -6.82
C ALA A 178 7.93 19.98 -6.72
N LYS A 179 8.58 19.63 -7.84
CA LYS A 179 9.61 18.57 -7.90
C LYS A 179 10.67 18.71 -6.80
N ARG A 180 11.15 19.94 -6.55
CA ARG A 180 12.12 20.25 -5.49
C ARG A 180 11.67 19.82 -4.10
N HIS A 181 10.37 19.89 -3.81
CA HIS A 181 9.79 19.54 -2.52
C HIS A 181 9.88 18.04 -2.29
N ILE A 182 9.48 17.26 -3.30
CA ILE A 182 9.56 15.79 -3.27
C ILE A 182 11.01 15.32 -3.25
N THR A 183 11.89 15.89 -4.07
CA THR A 183 13.32 15.53 -4.05
C THR A 183 13.94 15.79 -2.68
N ARG A 184 13.60 16.90 -2.01
CA ARG A 184 14.06 17.18 -0.64
C ARG A 184 13.50 16.16 0.36
N PHE A 185 12.23 15.81 0.25
CA PHE A 185 11.63 14.79 1.12
C PHE A 185 12.31 13.43 0.96
N LEU A 186 12.49 12.96 -0.27
CA LEU A 186 13.19 11.69 -0.54
C LEU A 186 14.61 11.69 0.03
N ALA A 187 15.33 12.80 -0.08
CA ALA A 187 16.65 12.93 0.53
C ALA A 187 16.64 12.79 2.07
N THR A 188 15.57 13.19 2.76
CA THR A 188 15.45 12.98 4.23
C THR A 188 15.30 11.50 4.61
N LEU A 189 14.89 10.66 3.67
CA LEU A 189 14.72 9.21 3.82
C LEU A 189 15.88 8.42 3.19
N ASP A 190 16.88 9.12 2.64
CA ASP A 190 17.98 8.52 1.86
C ASP A 190 17.45 7.74 0.62
N LEU A 191 16.52 8.34 -0.15
CA LEU A 191 15.90 7.81 -1.39
C LEU A 191 16.08 8.75 -2.61
#